data_AF-A0A950PDR9-F1
#
_entry.id   AF-A0A950PDR9-F1
#
_cell.length_a   1.000
_cell.length_b   1.000
_cell.length_c   1.000
_cell.angle_alpha   90.00
_cell.angle_beta   90.00
_cell.angle_gamma   90.00
#
_symmetry.space_group_name_H-M   'P 1'
#
loop_
_entity.id
_entity.type
_entity.pdbx_description
1 polymer ?
#
loop_
_entity_poly.entity_id
_entity_poly.type
_entity_poly.pdbx_seq_one_letter_code
_entity_poly.pdbx_strand_id
1 'polypeptide(L)' 'MSHIVEVSSFGGDFAAATSNMRAWLDHHRSQPLLFQQLSGREGVALLLEFASDREALAFISAFGGRLLRSGPEASAA' A
#
# COMPACT_ATOMS: atom_id res chain seq x y z
N MET A 1 8.25 10.97 -7.36
CA MET A 1 7.61 11.00 -6.02
C MET A 1 7.15 9.60 -5.76
N SER A 2 7.45 9.03 -4.59
CA SER A 2 6.91 7.73 -4.20
C SER A 2 5.70 7.94 -3.29
N HIS A 3 4.74 7.02 -3.42
CA HIS A 3 3.45 7.09 -2.75
C HIS A 3 3.31 5.90 -1.81
N ILE A 4 3.26 6.18 -0.51
CA ILE A 4 3.17 5.13 0.52
C ILE A 4 1.72 4.92 0.89
N VAL A 5 1.23 3.71 0.72
CA VAL A 5 -0.11 3.26 1.10
C VAL A 5 -0.01 2.35 2.31
N GLU A 6 -0.83 2.59 3.32
CA GLU A 6 -1.01 1.70 4.47
C GLU A 6 -2.40 1.06 4.42
N VAL A 7 -2.44 -0.27 4.59
CA VAL A 7 -3.66 -1.06 4.72
C VAL A 7 -3.63 -1.82 6.03
N SER A 8 -4.57 -1.54 6.92
CA SER A 8 -4.60 -2.09 8.30
C SER A 8 -5.83 -2.96 8.57
N SER A 9 -6.77 -3.04 7.63
CA SER A 9 -8.05 -3.75 7.79
C SER A 9 -8.02 -5.13 7.14
N PHE A 10 -7.47 -6.11 7.84
CA PHE A 10 -7.53 -7.52 7.43
C PHE A 10 -8.59 -8.24 8.26
N GLY A 11 -9.79 -8.45 7.70
CA GLY A 11 -10.97 -8.97 8.39
C GLY A 11 -10.92 -10.43 8.87
N GLY A 12 -9.74 -11.00 9.10
CA GLY A 12 -9.58 -12.30 9.75
C GLY A 12 -8.49 -13.18 9.14
N ASP A 13 -8.29 -13.13 7.83
CA ASP A 13 -7.28 -13.95 7.14
C ASP A 13 -6.25 -13.08 6.40
N PHE A 14 -5.18 -12.79 7.11
CA PHE A 14 -4.05 -12.02 6.58
C PHE A 14 -3.37 -12.72 5.40
N ALA A 15 -3.29 -14.05 5.42
CA ALA A 15 -2.65 -14.81 4.35
C ALA A 15 -3.45 -14.71 3.04
N ALA A 16 -4.78 -14.87 3.12
CA ALA A 16 -5.69 -14.69 1.99
C ALA A 16 -5.66 -13.24 1.47
N ALA A 17 -5.65 -12.25 2.37
CA ALA A 17 -5.56 -10.85 1.99
C ALA A 17 -4.23 -10.53 1.27
N THR A 18 -3.11 -11.04 1.78
CA THR A 18 -1.79 -10.86 1.18
C THR A 18 -1.70 -11.55 -0.19
N SER A 19 -2.28 -12.75 -0.31
CA SER A 19 -2.35 -13.48 -1.58
C SER A 19 -3.19 -12.73 -2.62
N ASN A 20 -4.34 -12.19 -2.20
CA ASN A 20 -5.19 -11.35 -3.04
C ASN A 20 -4.48 -10.07 -3.50
N MET A 21 -3.74 -9.41 -2.61
CA MET A 21 -2.91 -8.24 -2.95
C MET A 21 -1.84 -8.57 -3.98
N ARG A 22 -1.12 -9.69 -3.82
CA ARG A 22 -0.12 -10.13 -4.80
C ARG A 22 -0.74 -10.44 -6.16
N ALA A 23 -1.89 -11.10 -6.18
CA ALA A 23 -2.61 -11.37 -7.42
C ALA A 23 -3.06 -10.08 -8.12
N TRP A 24 -3.53 -9.10 -7.36
CA TRP A 24 -3.90 -7.78 -7.92
C TRP A 24 -2.68 -7.05 -8.49
N LEU A 25 -1.55 -7.04 -7.78
CA LEU A 25 -0.31 -6.42 -8.24
C LEU A 25 0.19 -7.06 -9.55
N ASP A 26 0.17 -8.40 -9.62
CA ASP A 26 0.55 -9.14 -10.82
C ASP A 26 -0.38 -8.82 -12.01
N HIS A 27 -1.70 -8.83 -11.77
CA HIS A 27 -2.70 -8.51 -12.79
C HIS A 27 -2.54 -7.09 -13.35
N HIS A 28 -2.28 -6.12 -12.48
CA HIS A 28 -2.07 -4.72 -12.86
C HIS A 28 -0.64 -4.43 -13.35
N ARG A 29 0.26 -5.43 -13.31
CA ARG A 29 1.71 -5.29 -13.54
C ARG A 29 2.34 -4.16 -12.70
N SER A 30 1.75 -3.91 -11.54
CA SER A 30 2.21 -2.92 -10.59
C SER A 30 3.28 -3.52 -9.69
N GLN A 31 4.46 -2.90 -9.69
CA GLN A 31 5.56 -3.32 -8.83
C GLN A 31 5.76 -2.29 -7.73
N PRO A 32 5.34 -2.60 -6.49
CA PRO A 32 5.62 -1.71 -5.38
C PRO A 32 7.13 -1.73 -5.10
N LEU A 33 7.70 -0.56 -4.88
CA LEU A 33 9.10 -0.36 -4.49
C LEU A 33 9.39 -0.95 -3.10
N LEU A 34 8.38 -0.95 -2.23
CA LEU A 34 8.45 -1.47 -0.89
C LEU A 34 7.17 -2.25 -0.60
N PHE A 35 7.32 -3.43 0.00
CA PHE A 35 6.23 -4.23 0.53
C PHE A 35 6.61 -4.66 1.94
N GLN A 36 6.09 -3.97 2.94
CA GLN A 36 6.46 -4.18 4.34
C GLN A 36 5.23 -4.49 5.19
N GLN A 37 5.31 -5.56 5.96
CA GLN A 37 4.33 -5.89 6.97
C GLN A 37 4.75 -5.31 8.31
N LEU A 38 3.94 -4.39 8.85
CA LEU A 38 4.05 -3.93 10.22
C LEU A 38 3.13 -4.76 11.10
N SER A 39 3.66 -5.29 12.19
CA SER A 39 2.86 -5.94 13.23
C SER A 39 2.95 -5.06 14.48
N GLY A 40 1.83 -4.45 14.86
CA GLY A 40 1.73 -3.53 15.99
C GLY A 40 0.68 -3.97 17.01
N ARG A 41 0.53 -3.19 18.10
CA ARG A 41 -0.48 -3.46 19.14
C ARG A 41 -1.92 -3.41 18.61
N GLU A 42 -2.17 -2.65 17.55
CA GLU A 42 -3.50 -2.51 16.91
C GLU A 42 -3.77 -3.55 15.81
N GLY A 43 -2.81 -4.43 15.52
CA GLY A 43 -2.94 -5.48 14.50
C GLY A 43 -1.83 -5.47 13.47
N VAL A 44 -2.08 -6.14 12.34
CA VAL A 44 -1.14 -6.19 11.21
C VAL A 44 -1.53 -5.10 10.21
N ALA A 45 -0.55 -4.33 9.74
CA ALA A 45 -0.68 -3.37 8.66
C ALA A 45 0.30 -3.73 7.53
N LEU A 46 -0.09 -3.50 6.29
CA LEU A 46 0.78 -3.59 5.12
C LEU A 46 1.07 -2.19 4.60
N LEU A 47 2.35 -1.86 4.49
CA LEU A 47 2.82 -0.69 3.78
C LEU A 47 3.32 -1.09 2.41
N LEU A 48 2.79 -0.42 1.40
CA LEU A 48 3.22 -0.53 0.02
C LEU A 48 3.67 0.84 -0.48
N GLU A 49 4.87 0.90 -1.05
CA GLU A 49 5.33 2.11 -1.73
C GLU A 49 5.20 1.93 -3.24
N PHE A 50 4.54 2.87 -3.92
CA PHE A 50 4.42 2.89 -5.37
C PHE A 50 5.20 4.05 -5.97
N ALA A 51 5.78 3.84 -7.15
CA ALA A 51 6.47 4.90 -7.89
C ALA A 51 5.51 5.91 -8.54
N SER A 52 4.24 5.54 -8.70
CA SER A 52 3.23 6.31 -9.41
C SER A 52 1.99 6.55 -8.54
N ASP A 53 1.51 7.79 -8.54
CA ASP A 53 0.27 8.18 -7.85
C ASP A 53 -0.93 7.38 -8.36
N ARG A 54 -0.99 7.12 -9.68
CA ARG A 54 -2.06 6.30 -10.29
C ARG A 54 -2.11 4.89 -9.72
N GLU A 55 -0.96 4.27 -9.47
CA GLU A 55 -0.89 2.91 -8.93
C GLU A 55 -1.31 2.90 -7.46
N ALA A 56 -0.85 3.88 -6.68
CA ALA A 56 -1.26 4.03 -5.29
C ALA A 56 -2.77 4.27 -5.15
N LEU A 57 -3.35 5.16 -5.97
CA LEU A 57 -4.80 5.43 -5.96
C LEU A 57 -5.63 4.22 -6.42
N ALA A 58 -5.17 3.50 -7.43
CA ALA A 58 -5.82 2.27 -7.88
C ALA A 58 -5.81 1.20 -6.78
N PHE A 59 -4.68 1.06 -6.08
CA PHE A 59 -4.53 0.12 -4.98
C PHE A 59 -5.43 0.48 -3.79
N ILE A 60 -5.46 1.76 -3.38
CA ILE A 60 -6.35 2.25 -2.31
C ILE A 60 -7.82 2.02 -2.69
N SER A 61 -8.19 2.21 -3.95
CA SER A 61 -9.57 1.98 -4.41
C SER A 61 -9.98 0.50 -4.34
N ALA A 62 -9.03 -0.42 -4.52
CA ALA A 62 -9.29 -1.86 -4.50
C ALA A 62 -9.33 -2.46 -3.09
N PHE A 63 -8.40 -2.07 -2.22
CA PHE A 63 -8.22 -2.68 -0.89
C PHE A 63 -8.70 -1.79 0.27
N GLY A 64 -9.02 -0.53 -0.01
CA GLY A 64 -9.12 0.48 1.04
C GLY A 64 -7.75 0.77 1.65
N GLY A 65 -7.69 1.78 2.52
CA GLY A 65 -6.47 2.16 3.22
C GLY A 65 -6.25 3.66 3.24
N ARG A 66 -5.07 4.05 3.69
CA ARG A 66 -4.67 5.45 3.81
C ARG A 66 -3.37 5.70 3.05
N LEU A 67 -3.37 6.78 2.26
CA LEU A 67 -2.15 7.31 1.67
C LEU A 67 -1.38 8.09 2.75
N LEU A 68 -0.21 7.60 3.15
CA LEU A 68 0.59 8.20 4.22
C LEU A 68 1.57 9.25 3.72
N ARG A 69 2.04 9.15 2.47
CA ARG A 69 2.99 10.12 1.90
C ARG A 69 2.74 10.28 0.40
N SER A 70 2.45 11.52 -0.02
CA SER A 70 2.62 12.03 -1.38
C SER A 70 3.47 13.27 -1.26
N GLY A 71 4.76 13.20 -1.58
CA GLY A 71 5.64 14.36 -1.49
C GLY A 71 6.58 14.46 -2.70
N PRO A 72 6.63 15.60 -3.41
CA PRO A 72 7.94 16.21 -3.64
C PRO A 72 8.47 16.67 -2.27
N GLU A 73 9.76 16.53 -2.00
CA GLU A 73 10.40 17.58 -1.21
C GLU A 73 10.34 18.86 -2.05
N ALA A 74 9.26 19.64 -1.94
CA ALA A 74 9.21 21.00 -2.43
C ALA A 74 8.42 21.86 -1.43
N SER A 75 9.16 22.83 -0.89
CA SER A 75 8.81 23.86 0.11
C SER A 75 9.08 23.42 1.56
N ALA A 76 10.00 24.03 2.33
CA ALA A 76 10.52 25.39 2.32
C ALA A 76 11.98 25.39 2.87
N ALA A 77 12.94 26.04 2.20
CA ALA A 77 13.41 27.42 2.38
C ALA A 77 14.55 27.54 3.40
#